data_AF-A0A6G3XHJ8-F1
#
_entry.id   AF-A0A6G3XHJ8-F1
#
_cell.length_a   1.000
_cell.length_b   1.000
_cell.length_c   1.000
_cell.angle_alpha   90.00
_cell.angle_beta   90.00
_cell.angle_gamma   90.00
#
_symmetry.space_group_name_H-M   'P 1'
#
loop_
_entity.id
_entity.type
_entity.pdbx_description
1 polymer ?
#
loop_
_entity_poly.entity_id
_entity_poly.type
_entity_poly.pdbx_seq_one_letter_code
_entity_poly.pdbx_strand_id
1 'polypeptide(L)'
;SPPVVRTAMKEVGPRYDIVGFDPRFVGRSTPLDCDWPVGFTWFSAGASRAGFDRQVALSKSLAAKCRATNASVLPHITTRNTARDMDVIRGALGERKISYLGYSYGTYLGTVYTQMFPGRYDRMVLDGAVGPDDYSPRLLKRTVTENEQALSAWATWAAARHTTYGLGRS
;
A
#
# COMPACT_ATOMS: atom_id res chain seq x y z
N SER A 1 14.91 7.71 -10.71
CA SER A 1 14.72 6.74 -9.62
C SER A 1 15.74 6.95 -8.52
N PRO A 2 15.38 6.75 -7.24
CA PRO A 2 16.33 6.92 -6.16
C PRO A 2 17.52 5.97 -6.40
N PRO A 3 18.78 6.47 -6.45
CA PRO A 3 19.96 5.65 -6.76
C PRO A 3 20.07 4.37 -5.92
N VAL A 4 19.53 4.42 -4.71
CA VAL A 4 19.47 3.30 -3.75
C VAL A 4 18.77 2.07 -4.31
N VAL A 5 17.67 2.25 -5.08
CA VAL A 5 16.90 1.11 -5.61
C VAL A 5 17.72 0.32 -6.63
N ARG A 6 18.48 1.02 -7.49
CA ARG A 6 19.33 0.36 -8.49
C ARG A 6 20.40 -0.50 -7.83
N THR A 7 21.06 0.03 -6.80
CA THR A 7 22.09 -0.71 -6.05
C THR A 7 21.47 -1.88 -5.28
N ALA A 8 20.31 -1.70 -4.65
CA ALA A 8 19.62 -2.76 -3.90
C ALA A 8 19.25 -3.97 -4.77
N MET A 9 18.96 -3.74 -6.06
CA MET A 9 18.62 -4.80 -7.02
C MET A 9 19.83 -5.59 -7.54
N LYS A 10 21.06 -5.29 -7.11
CA LYS A 10 22.31 -6.00 -7.46
C LYS A 10 22.42 -6.22 -8.98
N GLU A 11 22.61 -7.45 -9.44
CA GLU A 11 22.80 -7.79 -10.87
C GLU A 11 21.60 -7.46 -11.76
N VAL A 12 20.40 -7.33 -11.18
CA VAL A 12 19.18 -6.95 -11.91
C VAL A 12 19.15 -5.46 -12.18
N GLY A 13 19.62 -4.65 -11.23
CA GLY A 13 19.56 -3.18 -11.31
C GLY A 13 20.16 -2.61 -12.60
N PRO A 14 21.36 -3.00 -13.03
CA PRO A 14 21.98 -2.55 -14.28
C PRO A 14 21.27 -3.01 -15.57
N ARG A 15 20.44 -4.05 -15.51
CA ARG A 15 19.79 -4.64 -16.71
C ARG A 15 18.49 -3.96 -17.12
N TYR A 16 17.97 -3.08 -16.26
CA TYR A 16 16.69 -2.40 -16.47
C TYR A 16 16.83 -0.89 -16.27
N ASP A 17 15.98 -0.15 -16.98
CA ASP A 17 15.62 1.20 -16.57
C ASP A 17 14.61 1.12 -15.44
N ILE A 18 15.04 1.54 -14.26
CA ILE A 18 14.20 1.52 -13.07
C ILE A 18 13.33 2.76 -13.11
N VAL A 19 12.02 2.55 -13.19
CA VAL A 19 11.02 3.62 -13.19
C VAL A 19 10.11 3.45 -11.98
N GLY A 20 10.10 4.47 -11.12
CA GLY A 20 9.07 4.64 -10.09
C GLY A 20 8.13 5.77 -10.52
N PHE A 21 6.86 5.65 -10.18
CA PHE A 21 5.88 6.70 -10.40
C PHE A 21 5.01 6.86 -9.16
N ASP A 22 4.59 8.08 -8.89
CA ASP A 22 3.58 8.33 -7.88
C ASP A 22 2.22 8.05 -8.51
N PRO A 23 1.40 7.12 -7.97
CA PRO A 23 0.04 6.93 -8.46
C PRO A 23 -0.74 8.24 -8.51
N ARG A 24 -1.76 8.33 -9.36
CA ARG A 24 -2.70 9.47 -9.36
C ARG A 24 -3.09 9.79 -7.92
N PHE A 25 -3.12 11.08 -7.58
CA PHE A 25 -3.49 11.57 -6.25
C PHE A 25 -2.52 11.29 -5.10
N VAL A 26 -1.30 10.83 -5.40
CA VAL A 26 -0.26 10.53 -4.41
C VAL A 26 1.00 11.34 -4.72
N GLY A 27 1.72 11.78 -3.69
CA GLY A 27 3.07 12.34 -3.82
C GLY A 27 3.13 13.55 -4.74
N ARG A 28 3.96 13.47 -5.79
CA ARG A 28 4.15 14.53 -6.78
C ARG A 28 3.14 14.50 -7.93
N SER A 29 2.41 13.40 -8.11
CA SER A 29 1.17 13.44 -8.91
C SER A 29 0.17 14.34 -8.18
N THR A 30 -0.64 15.11 -8.90
CA THR A 30 -1.59 16.09 -8.33
C THR A 30 -2.29 15.52 -7.08
N PRO A 31 -1.86 15.90 -5.86
CA PRO A 31 -2.19 15.17 -4.66
C PRO A 31 -3.64 15.43 -4.26
N LEU A 32 -4.28 14.44 -3.64
CA LEU A 32 -5.61 14.63 -3.04
C LEU A 32 -5.46 15.18 -1.63
N ASP A 33 -5.98 16.38 -1.41
CA ASP A 33 -6.08 16.97 -0.08
C ASP A 33 -7.53 16.96 0.41
N CYS A 34 -7.79 16.20 1.48
CA CYS A 34 -9.10 16.09 2.11
C CYS A 34 -9.29 17.07 3.29
N ASP A 35 -8.30 17.91 3.61
CA ASP A 35 -8.27 18.80 4.78
C ASP A 35 -8.57 18.03 6.09
N TRP A 36 -7.90 16.89 6.25
CA TRP A 36 -8.06 16.06 7.44
C TRP A 36 -7.28 16.66 8.62
N PRO A 37 -7.93 16.89 9.77
CA PRO A 37 -7.27 17.47 10.95
C PRO A 37 -6.40 16.45 11.71
N VAL A 38 -6.27 15.23 11.17
CA VAL A 38 -5.57 14.10 11.77
C VAL A 38 -4.70 13.45 10.69
N GLY A 39 -3.52 12.96 11.09
CA GLY A 39 -2.67 12.15 10.22
C GLY A 39 -3.23 10.76 9.96
N PHE A 40 -2.35 9.78 9.71
CA PHE A 40 -2.71 8.39 9.41
C PHE A 40 -3.81 7.85 10.35
N THR A 41 -4.95 7.44 9.78
CA THR A 41 -6.26 7.32 10.47
C THR A 41 -6.49 6.04 11.26
N TRP A 42 -5.45 5.46 11.86
CA TRP A 42 -5.54 4.19 12.61
C TRP A 42 -5.75 4.45 14.10
N PHE A 43 -6.95 4.94 14.46
CA PHE A 43 -7.34 5.04 15.86
C PHE A 43 -8.11 3.78 16.28
N SER A 44 -7.69 3.18 17.39
CA SER A 44 -8.48 2.14 18.04
C SER A 44 -9.80 2.74 18.53
N ALA A 45 -10.91 2.12 18.17
CA ALA A 45 -12.21 2.44 18.75
C ALA A 45 -12.32 2.01 20.23
N GLY A 46 -11.33 1.28 20.75
CA GLY A 46 -11.42 0.59 22.03
C GLY A 46 -12.47 -0.54 22.02
N ALA A 47 -12.73 -1.11 23.19
CA ALA A 47 -13.70 -2.22 23.33
C ALA A 47 -15.12 -1.75 23.68
N SER A 48 -15.33 -0.45 23.94
CA SER A 48 -16.62 0.07 24.39
C SER A 48 -17.51 0.54 23.24
N ARG A 49 -18.84 0.44 23.45
CA ARG A 49 -19.82 0.99 22.52
C ARG A 49 -19.62 2.49 22.28
N ALA A 50 -19.36 3.25 23.35
CA ALA A 50 -19.11 4.68 23.25
C ALA A 50 -17.87 4.99 22.39
N GLY A 51 -16.82 4.17 22.46
CA GLY A 51 -15.64 4.32 21.63
C GLY A 51 -15.91 4.00 20.15
N PHE A 52 -16.68 2.95 19.88
CA PHE A 52 -17.17 2.63 18.54
C PHE A 52 -17.99 3.79 17.93
N ASP A 53 -18.95 4.33 18.66
CA ASP A 53 -19.82 5.40 18.16
C ASP A 53 -19.01 6.68 17.85
N ARG A 54 -18.00 7.02 18.68
CA ARG A 54 -17.07 8.12 18.40
C ARG A 54 -16.26 7.90 17.12
N GLN A 55 -15.74 6.69 16.91
CA GLN A 55 -14.96 6.36 15.72
C GLN A 55 -15.81 6.42 14.44
N VAL A 56 -17.06 5.98 14.51
CA VAL A 56 -18.02 6.09 13.40
C VAL A 56 -18.31 7.57 13.09
N ALA A 57 -18.56 8.39 14.10
CA ALA A 57 -18.79 9.82 13.91
C ALA A 57 -17.58 10.52 13.27
N LEU A 58 -16.37 10.24 13.76
CA LEU A 58 -15.13 10.74 13.18
C LEU A 58 -14.98 10.30 11.71
N SER A 59 -15.14 9.01 11.42
CA SER A 59 -15.00 8.47 10.06
C SER A 59 -15.99 9.12 9.08
N LYS A 60 -17.25 9.34 9.51
CA LYS A 60 -18.25 10.07 8.71
C LYS A 60 -17.85 11.52 8.45
N SER A 61 -17.34 12.21 9.47
CA SER A 61 -16.87 13.60 9.33
C SER A 61 -15.71 13.70 8.35
N LEU A 62 -14.71 12.84 8.47
CA LEU A 62 -13.55 12.79 7.56
C LEU A 62 -13.96 12.50 6.11
N ALA A 63 -14.87 11.55 5.91
CA ALA A 63 -15.41 11.25 4.58
C ALA A 63 -16.19 12.43 3.98
N ALA A 64 -17.01 13.11 4.78
CA ALA A 64 -17.76 14.28 4.34
C ALA A 64 -16.85 15.44 3.95
N LYS A 65 -15.81 15.72 4.75
CA LYS A 65 -14.79 16.73 4.44
C LYS A 65 -14.10 16.45 3.11
N CYS A 66 -13.61 15.22 2.92
CA CYS A 66 -12.94 14.88 1.66
C CYS A 66 -13.89 15.01 0.46
N ARG A 67 -15.16 14.62 0.63
CA ARG A 67 -16.17 14.75 -0.43
C ARG A 67 -16.47 16.20 -0.77
N ALA A 68 -16.50 17.10 0.21
CA ALA A 68 -16.81 18.51 -0.02
C ALA A 68 -15.84 19.18 -0.98
N THR A 69 -14.56 18.81 -0.95
CA THR A 69 -13.51 19.37 -1.81
C THR A 69 -13.21 18.52 -3.05
N ASN A 70 -13.42 17.20 -2.99
CA ASN A 70 -12.93 16.26 -4.01
C ASN A 70 -14.02 15.41 -4.69
N ALA A 71 -15.31 15.73 -4.54
CA ALA A 71 -16.41 14.90 -5.06
C ALA A 71 -16.25 14.47 -6.52
N SER A 72 -15.73 15.34 -7.39
CA SER A 72 -15.56 15.07 -8.82
C SER A 72 -14.48 14.03 -9.12
N VAL A 73 -13.44 13.93 -8.27
CA VAL A 73 -12.30 13.02 -8.51
C VAL A 73 -12.39 11.72 -7.74
N LEU A 74 -13.13 11.67 -6.62
CA LEU A 74 -13.27 10.47 -5.77
C LEU A 74 -13.62 9.18 -6.54
N PRO A 75 -14.55 9.17 -7.52
CA PRO A 75 -14.86 7.97 -8.30
C PRO A 75 -13.69 7.46 -9.15
N HIS A 76 -12.69 8.31 -9.41
CA HIS A 76 -11.55 7.99 -10.24
C HIS A 76 -10.33 7.49 -9.44
N ILE A 77 -10.38 7.53 -8.12
CA ILE A 77 -9.33 7.07 -7.21
C ILE A 77 -9.47 5.55 -7.01
N THR A 78 -9.14 4.79 -8.05
CA THR A 78 -9.28 3.33 -8.05
C THR A 78 -8.02 2.65 -8.57
N THR A 79 -7.74 1.45 -8.08
CA THR A 79 -6.63 0.61 -8.56
C THR A 79 -6.72 0.35 -10.07
N ARG A 80 -7.94 0.15 -10.61
CA ARG A 80 -8.15 -0.02 -12.06
C ARG A 80 -7.69 1.21 -12.85
N ASN A 81 -7.93 2.39 -12.32
CA ASN A 81 -7.49 3.63 -12.94
C ASN A 81 -5.98 3.83 -12.80
N THR A 82 -5.38 3.47 -11.66
CA THR A 82 -3.91 3.42 -11.54
C THR A 82 -3.28 2.43 -12.53
N ALA A 83 -3.91 1.28 -12.78
CA ALA A 83 -3.44 0.33 -13.79
C ALA A 83 -3.52 0.90 -15.22
N ARG A 84 -4.54 1.70 -15.53
CA ARG A 84 -4.59 2.45 -16.80
C ARG A 84 -3.45 3.45 -16.92
N ASP A 85 -3.09 4.14 -15.84
CA ASP A 85 -1.93 5.05 -15.85
C ASP A 85 -0.63 4.29 -16.12
N MET A 86 -0.46 3.10 -15.55
CA MET A 86 0.70 2.25 -15.85
C MET A 86 0.80 1.91 -17.35
N ASP A 87 -0.33 1.67 -18.03
CA ASP A 87 -0.33 1.38 -19.47
C ASP A 87 -0.07 2.62 -20.32
N VAL A 88 -0.53 3.80 -19.88
CA VAL A 88 -0.15 5.10 -20.48
C VAL A 88 1.35 5.33 -20.33
N ILE A 89 1.91 5.12 -19.14
CA ILE A 89 3.35 5.25 -18.87
C ILE A 89 4.14 4.29 -19.76
N ARG A 90 3.74 3.02 -19.85
CA ARG A 90 4.34 2.05 -20.79
C ARG A 90 4.37 2.61 -22.21
N GLY A 91 3.23 3.09 -22.70
CA GLY A 91 3.12 3.65 -24.05
C GLY A 91 4.01 4.88 -24.26
N ALA A 92 4.05 5.80 -23.29
CA ALA A 92 4.88 7.00 -23.35
C ALA A 92 6.39 6.69 -23.32
N LEU A 93 6.79 5.60 -22.68
CA LEU A 93 8.17 5.09 -22.70
C LEU A 93 8.50 4.32 -24.00
N GLY A 94 7.52 4.11 -24.90
CA GLY A 94 7.71 3.35 -26.14
C GLY A 94 7.78 1.83 -25.94
N GLU A 95 7.48 1.33 -24.73
CA GLU A 95 7.65 -0.07 -24.38
C GLU A 95 6.48 -0.93 -24.87
N ARG A 96 6.75 -2.09 -25.46
CA ARG A 96 5.66 -3.03 -25.83
C ARG A 96 5.10 -3.77 -24.62
N LYS A 97 5.96 -4.08 -23.65
CA LYS A 97 5.65 -4.79 -22.41
C LYS A 97 6.44 -4.18 -21.27
N ILE A 98 5.90 -4.18 -20.06
CA ILE A 98 6.66 -3.80 -18.85
C ILE A 98 7.03 -5.02 -18.01
N SER A 99 8.17 -4.94 -17.33
CA SER A 99 8.43 -5.75 -16.14
C SER A 99 8.04 -4.95 -14.90
N TYR A 100 7.43 -5.61 -13.91
CA TYR A 100 6.86 -4.93 -12.74
C TYR A 100 7.32 -5.61 -11.45
N LEU A 101 7.69 -4.77 -10.48
CA LEU A 101 7.97 -5.15 -9.11
C LEU A 101 6.99 -4.40 -8.21
N GLY A 102 6.08 -5.14 -7.56
CA GLY A 102 5.07 -4.59 -6.67
C GLY A 102 5.21 -5.14 -5.27
N TYR A 103 5.11 -4.26 -4.28
CA TYR A 103 5.12 -4.60 -2.87
C TYR A 103 3.77 -4.28 -2.24
N SER A 104 3.27 -5.13 -1.34
CA SER A 104 2.04 -4.88 -0.58
C SER A 104 0.86 -4.49 -1.50
N TYR A 105 0.26 -3.30 -1.39
CA TYR A 105 -0.74 -2.79 -2.33
C TYR A 105 -0.34 -2.92 -3.82
N GLY A 106 0.94 -2.73 -4.12
CA GLY A 106 1.50 -2.90 -5.46
C GLY A 106 1.28 -4.31 -6.01
N THR A 107 1.17 -5.34 -5.16
CA THR A 107 0.84 -6.70 -5.61
C THR A 107 -0.56 -6.78 -6.20
N TYR A 108 -1.55 -6.20 -5.53
CA TYR A 108 -2.92 -6.13 -6.04
C TYR A 108 -3.00 -5.26 -7.29
N LEU A 109 -2.29 -4.13 -7.32
CA LEU A 109 -2.18 -3.29 -8.53
C LEU A 109 -1.58 -4.06 -9.71
N GLY A 110 -0.50 -4.81 -9.49
CA GLY A 110 0.12 -5.68 -10.48
C GLY A 110 -0.86 -6.72 -11.01
N THR A 111 -1.58 -7.41 -10.13
CA THR A 111 -2.64 -8.36 -10.50
C THR A 111 -3.71 -7.70 -11.38
N VAL A 112 -4.22 -6.53 -10.97
CA VAL A 112 -5.22 -5.77 -11.75
C VAL A 112 -4.68 -5.39 -13.13
N TYR A 113 -3.42 -4.97 -13.23
CA TYR A 113 -2.77 -4.65 -14.50
C TYR A 113 -2.73 -5.87 -15.43
N THR A 114 -2.29 -7.04 -14.93
CA THR A 114 -2.21 -8.25 -15.77
C THR A 114 -3.57 -8.71 -16.31
N GLN A 115 -4.64 -8.50 -15.54
CA GLN A 115 -6.01 -8.84 -15.94
C GLN A 115 -6.57 -7.85 -16.97
N MET A 116 -6.31 -6.55 -16.79
CA MET A 116 -6.82 -5.52 -17.70
C MET A 116 -6.07 -5.45 -19.03
N PHE A 117 -4.78 -5.82 -19.04
CA PHE A 117 -3.89 -5.66 -20.19
C PHE A 117 -3.13 -6.97 -20.50
N PRO A 118 -3.84 -8.06 -20.84
CA PRO A 118 -3.19 -9.31 -21.20
C PRO A 118 -2.22 -9.08 -22.37
N GLY A 119 -1.00 -9.64 -22.25
CA GLY A 119 0.04 -9.49 -23.26
C GLY A 119 0.85 -8.18 -23.20
N ARG A 120 0.57 -7.26 -22.27
CA ARG A 120 1.33 -5.99 -22.08
C ARG A 120 2.33 -6.01 -20.92
N TYR A 121 2.57 -7.18 -20.34
CA TYR A 121 3.59 -7.40 -19.33
C TYR A 121 4.56 -8.52 -19.75
N ASP A 122 5.76 -8.50 -19.17
CA ASP A 122 6.81 -9.51 -19.36
C ASP A 122 7.05 -10.30 -18.07
N ARG A 123 7.73 -9.71 -17.09
CA ARG A 123 7.97 -10.32 -15.76
C ARG A 123 7.20 -9.58 -14.67
N MET A 124 6.56 -10.32 -13.78
CA MET A 124 5.82 -9.78 -12.63
C MET A 124 6.40 -10.37 -11.34
N VAL A 125 6.88 -9.51 -10.44
CA VAL A 125 7.28 -9.89 -9.09
C VAL A 125 6.35 -9.19 -8.11
N LEU A 126 5.62 -9.99 -7.33
CA LEU A 126 4.60 -9.51 -6.38
C LEU A 126 5.00 -9.99 -4.97
N ASP A 127 5.59 -9.09 -4.18
CA ASP A 127 6.13 -9.39 -2.86
C ASP A 127 5.22 -8.84 -1.73
N GLY A 128 4.90 -9.68 -0.73
CA GLY A 128 3.84 -9.40 0.23
C GLY A 128 2.45 -9.39 -0.43
N ALA A 129 2.13 -10.50 -1.10
CA ALA A 129 0.96 -10.62 -1.96
C ALA A 129 -0.36 -10.42 -1.20
N VAL A 130 -1.21 -9.54 -1.74
CA VAL A 130 -2.60 -9.39 -1.33
C VAL A 130 -3.48 -10.23 -2.24
N GLY A 131 -4.18 -11.21 -1.65
CA GLY A 131 -5.16 -12.03 -2.37
C GLY A 131 -6.24 -11.15 -3.01
N PRO A 132 -6.58 -11.34 -4.30
CA PRO A 132 -7.57 -10.49 -4.97
C PRO A 132 -8.96 -10.56 -4.33
N ASP A 133 -9.34 -11.72 -3.78
CA ASP A 133 -10.61 -11.91 -3.07
C ASP A 133 -10.61 -11.29 -1.66
N ASP A 134 -9.44 -10.92 -1.15
CA ASP A 134 -9.27 -10.37 0.19
C ASP A 134 -9.21 -8.83 0.19
N TYR A 135 -9.06 -8.21 -0.99
CA TYR A 135 -8.93 -6.76 -1.14
C TYR A 135 -10.27 -6.05 -0.87
N SER A 136 -10.50 -5.76 0.41
CA SER A 136 -11.76 -5.20 0.92
C SER A 136 -11.49 -4.22 2.07
N PRO A 137 -12.52 -3.49 2.56
CA PRO A 137 -12.39 -2.70 3.78
C PRO A 137 -11.99 -3.50 5.03
N ARG A 138 -12.02 -4.83 4.98
CA ARG A 138 -11.61 -5.73 6.06
C ARG A 138 -10.25 -6.41 5.82
N LEU A 139 -9.47 -5.94 4.83
CA LEU A 139 -8.20 -6.54 4.43
C LEU A 139 -7.27 -6.85 5.63
N LEU A 140 -7.18 -5.93 6.59
CA LEU A 140 -6.29 -6.10 7.75
C LEU A 140 -6.86 -6.95 8.89
N LYS A 141 -8.11 -7.42 8.79
CA LYS A 141 -8.70 -8.23 9.88
C LYS A 141 -7.85 -9.47 10.18
N ARG A 142 -7.28 -10.09 9.15
CA ARG A 142 -6.46 -11.32 9.29
C ARG A 142 -5.04 -11.04 9.76
N THR A 143 -4.53 -9.82 9.61
CA THR A 143 -3.15 -9.50 10.02
C THR A 143 -2.99 -9.45 11.54
N VAL A 144 -4.09 -9.38 12.31
CA VAL A 144 -4.02 -9.40 13.78
C VAL A 144 -3.31 -10.65 14.26
N THR A 145 -3.72 -11.84 13.80
CA THR A 145 -3.09 -13.11 14.20
C THR A 145 -1.61 -13.16 13.84
N GLU A 146 -1.25 -12.76 12.62
CA GLU A 146 0.15 -12.76 12.16
C GLU A 146 1.01 -11.76 12.93
N ASN A 147 0.45 -10.59 13.26
CA ASN A 147 1.15 -9.59 14.07
C ASN A 147 1.38 -10.08 15.51
N GLU A 148 0.42 -10.78 16.12
CA GLU A 148 0.61 -11.39 17.44
C GLU A 148 1.70 -12.47 17.43
N GLN A 149 1.75 -13.30 16.37
CA GLN A 149 2.82 -14.28 16.21
C GLN A 149 4.18 -13.62 16.02
N ALA A 150 4.28 -12.61 15.16
CA ALA A 150 5.50 -11.85 14.95
C ALA A 150 5.97 -11.14 16.23
N LEU A 151 5.04 -10.56 17.00
CA LEU A 151 5.31 -9.94 18.28
C LEU A 151 5.81 -10.96 19.30
N SER A 152 5.17 -12.14 19.39
CA SER A 152 5.58 -13.21 20.29
C SER A 152 6.97 -13.75 19.94
N ALA A 153 7.26 -13.94 18.66
CA ALA A 153 8.58 -14.37 18.19
C ALA A 153 9.66 -13.32 18.51
N TRP A 154 9.37 -12.04 18.28
CA TRP A 154 10.26 -10.95 18.64
C TRP A 154 10.48 -10.86 20.16
N ALA A 155 9.42 -10.97 20.96
CA ALA A 155 9.50 -10.93 22.42
C ALA A 155 10.37 -12.08 22.95
N THR A 156 10.19 -13.28 22.42
CA THR A 156 11.04 -14.45 22.74
C THR A 156 12.51 -14.18 22.41
N TRP A 157 12.78 -13.63 21.22
CA TRP A 157 14.14 -13.28 20.80
C TRP A 157 14.78 -12.19 21.69
N ALA A 158 13.99 -11.20 22.10
CA ALA A 158 14.41 -10.10 22.96
C ALA A 158 14.66 -10.55 24.40
N ALA A 159 13.79 -11.41 24.94
CA ALA A 159 13.90 -12.02 26.26
C ALA A 159 15.21 -12.78 26.44
N ALA A 160 15.61 -13.56 25.44
CA ALA A 160 16.91 -14.27 25.42
C ALA A 160 18.12 -13.31 25.42
N ARG A 161 17.92 -12.02 25.16
CA ARG A 161 18.94 -10.96 25.10
C ARG A 161 18.68 -9.85 26.12
N HIS A 162 17.96 -10.17 27.19
CA HIS A 162 17.64 -9.24 28.27
C HIS A 162 18.88 -8.48 28.79
N THR A 163 20.02 -9.15 28.94
CA THR A 163 21.26 -8.53 29.42
C THR A 163 21.79 -7.43 28.50
N THR A 164 21.39 -7.42 27.22
CA THR A 164 21.74 -6.37 26.25
C THR A 164 20.67 -5.29 26.16
N TYR A 165 19.39 -5.68 26.08
CA TYR A 165 18.31 -4.73 25.75
C TYR A 165 17.43 -4.33 26.93
N GLY A 166 17.45 -5.06 28.05
CA GLY A 166 16.65 -4.76 29.24
C GLY A 166 15.13 -4.96 29.08
N LEU A 167 14.65 -5.55 27.99
CA LEU A 167 13.22 -5.64 27.61
C LEU A 167 12.44 -6.77 28.32
N GLY A 168 12.85 -7.17 29.52
CA GLY A 168 12.30 -8.34 30.21
C GLY A 168 12.94 -9.67 29.78
N ARG A 169 12.60 -10.76 30.49
CA ARG A 169 13.16 -12.12 30.31
C ARG A 169 12.12 -13.15 29.85
N SER A 170 10.87 -12.73 29.65
CA SER A 170 9.72 -13.54 29.27
C SER A 170 8.69 -12.65 28.59
#